data_AF-A0A7U5RVP3-F1
#
_entry.id   AF-A0A7U5RVP3-F1
#
_cell.length_a   1.000
_cell.length_b   1.000
_cell.length_c   1.000
_cell.angle_alpha   90.00
_cell.angle_beta   90.00
_cell.angle_gamma   90.00
#
_symmetry.space_group_name_H-M   'P 1'
#
loop_
_entity.id
_entity.type
_entity.pdbx_description
1 polymer ?
#
loop_
_entity_poly.entity_id
_entity_poly.type
_entity_poly.pdbx_seq_one_letter_code
_entity_poly.pdbx_strand_id
1 'polypeptide(L)'
;MEVLDYEFHLFTEEGTKQDSVLYFAEPGEYRLAQVNPEHADELAPFELPVTISGQPAPTLSFEQAIERIELLGLPFLFFVDASRRRGSVLYHRYDGHYGVITPAY
;
A
#
# COMPACT_ATOMS: atom_id res chain seq x y z
N MET A 1 1.00 -13.64 -17.00
CA MET A 1 1.12 -12.95 -15.71
C MET A 1 1.69 -11.60 -16.03
N GLU A 2 0.82 -10.60 -16.17
CA GLU A 2 1.22 -9.24 -16.56
C GLU A 2 2.07 -8.66 -15.43
N VAL A 3 3.36 -8.53 -15.71
CA VAL A 3 4.39 -8.01 -14.82
C VAL A 3 4.09 -6.52 -14.66
N LEU A 4 3.35 -6.19 -13.61
CA LEU A 4 3.37 -4.84 -13.07
C LEU A 4 4.80 -4.65 -12.53
N ASP A 5 5.63 -3.89 -13.24
CA ASP A 5 7.02 -3.51 -12.89
C ASP A 5 7.12 -2.69 -11.58
N TYR A 6 6.08 -2.72 -10.74
CA TYR A 6 6.04 -2.05 -9.45
C TYR A 6 6.42 -3.04 -8.36
N GLU A 7 7.40 -2.68 -7.54
CA GLU A 7 7.88 -3.49 -6.42
C GLU A 7 6.96 -3.39 -5.19
N PHE A 8 5.64 -3.42 -5.40
CA PHE A 8 4.66 -3.46 -4.32
C PHE A 8 3.54 -4.49 -4.57
N HIS A 9 2.94 -4.98 -3.49
CA HIS A 9 1.85 -5.93 -3.51
C HIS A 9 0.77 -5.52 -2.51
N LEU A 10 -0.44 -5.24 -3.00
CA LEU A 10 -1.62 -4.97 -2.18
C LEU A 10 -2.39 -6.27 -1.93
N PHE A 11 -2.68 -6.56 -0.67
CA PHE A 11 -3.43 -7.74 -0.27
C PHE A 11 -4.21 -7.47 1.02
N THR A 12 -5.18 -8.33 1.34
CA THR A 12 -5.82 -8.35 2.65
C THR A 12 -5.02 -9.30 3.54
N GLU A 13 -4.43 -8.76 4.60
CA GLU A 13 -3.59 -9.53 5.53
C GLU A 13 -4.46 -10.46 6.38
N GLU A 14 -4.02 -11.70 6.59
CA GLU A 14 -4.88 -12.76 7.12
C GLU A 14 -5.11 -12.64 8.63
N GLY A 15 -4.12 -12.22 9.42
CA GLY A 15 -4.24 -12.11 10.86
C GLY A 15 -5.11 -10.93 11.29
N THR A 16 -4.73 -9.73 10.86
CA THR A 16 -5.39 -8.45 11.13
C THR A 16 -6.66 -8.21 10.31
N LYS A 17 -6.84 -8.94 9.19
CA LYS A 17 -7.93 -8.73 8.21
C LYS A 17 -7.93 -7.34 7.54
N GLN A 18 -6.82 -6.61 7.64
CA GLN A 18 -6.68 -5.28 7.08
C GLN A 18 -6.06 -5.31 5.68
N ASP A 19 -6.44 -4.37 4.82
CA ASP A 19 -5.69 -4.14 3.60
C ASP A 19 -4.28 -3.66 3.95
N SER A 20 -3.28 -4.24 3.29
CA SER A 20 -1.87 -3.99 3.55
C SER A 20 -1.08 -3.98 2.25
N VAL A 21 -0.01 -3.19 2.22
CA VAL A 21 0.92 -3.15 1.09
C VAL A 21 2.28 -3.59 1.55
N LEU A 22 2.80 -4.64 0.92
CA LEU A 22 4.20 -5.01 1.01
C LEU A 22 4.95 -4.35 -0.15
N TYR A 23 6.08 -3.71 0.12
CA TYR A 23 6.88 -3.09 -0.93
C TYR A 23 8.37 -3.22 -0.64
N PHE A 24 9.19 -3.13 -1.68
CA PHE A 24 10.64 -3.12 -1.55
C PHE A 24 11.10 -1.73 -1.11
N ALA A 25 11.77 -1.64 0.05
CA ALA A 25 12.24 -0.37 0.60
C ALA A 25 13.72 -0.13 0.31
N GLU A 26 14.54 -1.16 0.52
CA GLU A 26 16.00 -1.14 0.32
C GLU A 26 16.45 -2.53 -0.19
N PRO A 27 17.67 -2.66 -0.77
CA PRO A 27 18.20 -3.94 -1.23
C PRO A 27 18.11 -5.07 -0.20
N GLY A 28 17.13 -5.97 -0.37
CA GLY A 28 16.90 -7.12 0.50
C GLY A 28 15.96 -6.87 1.69
N GLU A 29 15.36 -5.68 1.79
CA GLU A 29 14.43 -5.33 2.85
C GLU A 29 13.04 -5.01 2.29
N TYR A 30 12.07 -5.83 2.68
CA TYR A 30 10.67 -5.54 2.43
C TYR A 30 10.08 -4.76 3.58
N ARG A 31 9.19 -3.83 3.25
CA ARG A 31 8.43 -3.06 4.23
C ARG A 31 6.94 -3.29 4.05
N LEU A 32 6.26 -3.54 5.17
CA LEU A 32 4.81 -3.68 5.25
C LEU A 32 4.22 -2.37 5.76
N ALA A 33 3.28 -1.80 5.01
CA ALA A 33 2.41 -0.73 5.48
C ALA A 33 0.99 -1.29 5.67
N GLN A 34 0.40 -1.02 6.84
CA GLN A 34 -0.95 -1.43 7.19
C GLN A 34 -1.87 -0.22 7.32
N VAL A 35 -3.18 -0.42 7.16
CA VAL A 35 -4.18 0.61 7.48
C VAL A 35 -4.01 1.11 8.91
N ASN A 36 -4.00 0.19 9.88
CA ASN A 36 -3.60 0.46 11.25
C ASN A 36 -2.40 -0.43 11.66
N PRO A 37 -1.20 0.15 11.86
CA PRO A 37 -0.01 -0.59 12.27
C PRO A 37 0.02 -0.98 13.75
N GLU A 38 -0.95 -0.53 14.56
CA GLU A 38 -1.02 -0.89 15.99
C GLU A 38 -1.27 -2.40 16.21
N HIS A 39 -1.88 -3.08 15.24
CA HIS A 39 -2.15 -4.53 15.28
C HIS A 39 -1.04 -5.35 14.60
N ALA A 40 0.19 -4.84 14.57
CA ALA A 40 1.34 -5.52 14.00
C ALA A 40 1.66 -6.87 14.67
N ASP A 41 1.26 -7.03 15.92
CA ASP A 41 1.37 -8.26 16.71
C ASP A 41 0.34 -9.34 16.32
N GLU A 42 -0.73 -8.96 15.62
CA GLU A 42 -1.77 -9.87 15.14
C GLU A 42 -1.51 -10.38 13.71
N LEU A 43 -0.38 -10.03 13.09
CA LEU A 43 -0.01 -10.49 11.76
C LEU A 43 0.00 -12.02 11.66
N ALA A 44 -0.49 -12.54 10.53
CA ALA A 44 -0.31 -13.94 10.19
C ALA A 44 1.18 -14.30 10.10
N PRO A 45 1.57 -15.55 10.38
CA PRO A 45 2.97 -15.97 10.31
C PRO A 45 3.59 -15.68 8.92
N PHE A 46 4.80 -15.13 8.92
CA PHE A 46 5.57 -14.83 7.72
C PHE A 46 7.03 -15.27 7.90
N GLU A 47 7.66 -15.70 6.80
CA GLU A 47 9.04 -16.24 6.81
C GLU A 47 10.10 -15.27 6.25
N LEU A 48 9.66 -14.14 5.69
CA LEU A 48 10.53 -13.13 5.09
C LEU A 48 10.94 -12.08 6.14
N PRO A 49 12.17 -11.54 6.08
CA PRO A 49 12.51 -10.37 6.86
C PRO A 49 11.72 -9.16 6.34
N VAL A 50 10.76 -8.70 7.14
CA VAL A 50 9.86 -7.59 6.82
C VAL A 50 9.93 -6.57 7.95
N THR A 51 10.12 -5.30 7.62
CA THR A 51 9.94 -4.19 8.56
C THR A 51 8.53 -3.63 8.48
N ILE A 52 7.97 -3.19 9.60
CA ILE A 52 6.60 -2.67 9.66
C ILE A 52 6.68 -1.14 9.71
N SER A 53 5.96 -0.48 8.80
CA SER A 53 5.80 0.97 8.84
C SER A 53 4.93 1.37 10.02
N GLY A 54 5.48 2.12 10.98
CA GLY A 54 4.70 2.67 12.10
C GLY A 54 3.78 3.83 11.75
N GLN A 55 3.64 4.18 10.46
CA GLN A 55 2.74 5.25 10.00
C GLN A 55 1.44 4.63 9.48
N PRO A 56 0.26 5.02 10.02
CA PRO A 56 -1.02 4.55 9.50
C PRO A 56 -1.28 5.07 8.09
N ALA A 57 -2.01 4.28 7.29
CA ALA A 57 -2.41 4.73 5.97
C ALA A 57 -3.36 5.92 6.07
N PRO A 58 -3.09 7.06 5.40
CA PRO A 58 -3.96 8.21 5.46
C PRO A 58 -5.31 7.89 4.80
N THR A 59 -6.42 8.38 5.38
CA THR A 59 -7.73 8.33 4.73
C THR A 59 -7.85 9.53 3.79
N LEU A 60 -8.04 9.27 2.49
CA LEU A 60 -8.03 10.30 1.45
C LEU A 60 -9.13 10.06 0.41
N SER A 61 -9.63 11.13 -0.20
CA SER A 61 -10.30 11.04 -1.50
C SER A 61 -9.29 10.73 -2.60
N PHE A 62 -9.77 10.30 -3.76
CA PHE A 62 -8.89 10.05 -4.92
C PHE A 62 -8.14 11.32 -5.36
N GLU A 63 -8.81 12.47 -5.35
CA GLU A 63 -8.22 13.77 -5.67
C GLU A 63 -7.11 14.15 -4.68
N GLN A 64 -7.34 13.95 -3.39
CA GLN A 64 -6.33 14.17 -2.34
C GLN A 64 -5.15 13.20 -2.46
N ALA A 65 -5.39 11.97 -2.89
CA ALA A 65 -4.33 11.01 -3.15
C ALA A 65 -3.43 11.45 -4.31
N ILE A 66 -4.02 11.98 -5.40
CA ILE A 66 -3.29 12.57 -6.54
C ILE A 66 -2.45 13.77 -6.09
N GLU A 67 -3.05 14.72 -5.38
CA GLU A 67 -2.31 15.90 -4.89
C GLU A 67 -1.12 15.48 -4.02
N ARG A 68 -1.31 14.46 -3.17
CA ARG A 68 -0.29 13.99 -2.23
C ARG A 68 0.84 13.22 -2.90
N ILE A 69 0.55 12.33 -3.87
CA ILE A 69 1.60 11.59 -4.59
C ILE A 69 2.48 12.57 -5.38
N GLU A 70 1.89 13.60 -5.99
CA GLU A 70 2.61 14.65 -6.72
C GLU A 70 3.44 15.53 -5.79
N LEU A 71 2.84 16.05 -4.72
CA LEU A 71 3.50 16.96 -3.78
C LEU A 71 4.72 16.32 -3.12
N LEU A 72 4.64 15.02 -2.82
CA LEU A 72 5.71 14.27 -2.16
C LEU A 72 6.65 13.57 -3.14
N GLY A 73 6.37 13.60 -4.45
CA GLY A 73 7.15 12.92 -5.48
C GLY A 73 7.27 11.42 -5.23
N LEU A 74 6.21 10.79 -4.71
CA LEU A 74 6.24 9.37 -4.34
C LEU A 74 6.04 8.48 -5.58
N PRO A 75 6.74 7.34 -5.69
CA PRO A 75 6.53 6.39 -6.79
C PRO A 75 5.14 5.73 -6.72
N PHE A 76 4.63 5.53 -5.51
CA PHE A 76 3.29 5.05 -5.21
C PHE A 76 2.81 5.60 -3.86
N LEU A 77 1.50 5.58 -3.64
CA LEU A 77 0.87 6.01 -2.40
C LEU A 77 -0.15 4.95 -1.97
N PHE A 78 0.07 4.35 -0.80
CA PHE A 78 -0.94 3.55 -0.11
C PHE A 78 -1.80 4.44 0.78
N PHE A 79 -3.13 4.33 0.65
CA PHE A 79 -4.10 5.13 1.38
C PHE A 79 -5.40 4.36 1.62
N VAL A 80 -6.22 4.81 2.57
CA VAL A 80 -7.60 4.34 2.71
C VAL A 80 -8.49 5.23 1.86
N ASP A 81 -9.16 4.66 0.87
CA ASP A 81 -10.15 5.38 0.08
C ASP A 81 -11.36 5.73 0.95
N ALA A 82 -11.60 7.03 1.17
CA ALA A 82 -12.68 7.51 2.03
C ALA A 82 -14.09 7.05 1.58
N SER A 83 -14.29 6.81 0.28
CA SER A 83 -15.57 6.37 -0.28
C SER A 83 -15.80 4.87 -0.09
N ARG A 84 -14.72 4.07 -0.19
CA ARG A 84 -14.78 2.60 -0.12
C ARG A 84 -14.48 2.05 1.26
N ARG A 85 -13.80 2.83 2.10
CA ARG A 85 -13.21 2.41 3.38
C ARG A 85 -12.32 1.18 3.25
N ARG A 86 -11.60 1.09 2.13
CA ARG A 86 -10.65 0.03 1.80
C ARG A 86 -9.30 0.64 1.48
N GLY A 87 -8.23 -0.09 1.79
CA GLY A 87 -6.89 0.27 1.37
C GLY A 87 -6.79 0.27 -0.15
N SER A 88 -6.03 1.18 -0.73
CA SER A 88 -5.82 1.30 -2.18
C SER A 88 -4.43 1.84 -2.45
N VAL A 89 -3.87 1.48 -3.61
CA VAL A 89 -2.57 1.98 -4.06
C VAL A 89 -2.74 2.83 -5.30
N LEU A 90 -2.35 4.10 -5.21
CA LEU A 90 -2.18 5.01 -6.34
C LEU A 90 -0.73 4.93 -6.80
N TYR A 91 -0.48 4.89 -8.11
CA TYR A 91 0.87 4.85 -8.66
C TYR A 91 0.95 5.49 -10.05
N HIS A 92 2.15 5.87 -10.46
CA HIS A 92 2.40 6.41 -11.80
C HIS A 92 2.50 5.30 -12.84
N ARG A 93 1.68 5.35 -13.89
CA ARG A 93 1.76 4.46 -15.05
C ARG A 93 2.81 4.95 -16.04
N TYR A 94 3.35 4.01 -16.82
CA TYR A 94 4.28 4.32 -17.91
C TYR A 94 3.69 5.19 -19.02
N ASP A 95 2.37 5.23 -19.16
CA ASP A 95 1.64 6.07 -20.11
C ASP A 95 1.40 7.51 -19.62
N GLY A 96 2.00 7.89 -18.48
CA GLY A 96 1.88 9.20 -17.87
C GLY A 96 0.57 9.43 -17.11
N HIS A 97 -0.31 8.44 -17.02
CA HIS A 97 -1.53 8.51 -16.24
C HIS A 97 -1.35 7.87 -14.85
N TYR A 98 -2.37 8.03 -14.01
CA TYR A 98 -2.44 7.36 -12.72
C TYR A 98 -3.09 5.99 -12.84
N GLY A 99 -2.49 4.99 -12.20
CA GLY A 99 -3.08 3.69 -11.96
C GLY A 99 -3.57 3.60 -10.52
N VAL A 100 -4.68 2.90 -10.31
CA VAL A 100 -5.18 2.57 -8.98
C VAL A 100 -5.39 1.06 -8.87
N ILE A 101 -4.85 0.48 -7.81
CA ILE A 101 -5.10 -0.91 -7.43
C ILE A 101 -5.96 -0.89 -6.17
N THR A 102 -7.08 -1.59 -6.24
CA THR A 102 -8.01 -1.81 -5.12
C THR A 102 -8.01 -3.30 -4.78
N PRO A 103 -8.20 -3.69 -3.52
CA PRO A 103 -8.30 -5.08 -3.13
C PRO A 103 -9.50 -5.73 -3.80
N ALA A 104 -9.39 -7.04 -4.08
CA ALA A 104 -10.51 -7.83 -4.55
C ALA A 104 -11.61 -7.90 -3.49
N TYR A 105 -12.86 -7.99 -3.94
CA TYR A 105 -14.04 -8.14 -3.09
C TYR A 105 -14.25 -9.59 -2.67
#